data_AF-A0A7C1GL88-F1
#
_entry.id   AF-A0A7C1GL88-F1
#
_cell.length_a   1.000
_cell.length_b   1.000
_cell.length_c   1.000
_cell.angle_alpha   90.00
_cell.angle_beta   90.00
_cell.angle_gamma   90.00
#
_symmetry.space_group_name_H-M   'P 1'
#
loop_
_entity.id
_entity.type
_entity.pdbx_description
1 polymer ?
#
loop_
_entity_poly.entity_id
_entity_poly.type
_entity_poly.pdbx_seq_one_letter_code
_entity_poly.pdbx_strand_id
1 'polypeptide(L)'
;MKTIYLITMWSGGRPAKKWKSEVKPEPLPQGTGVSFVSVGTRLPVSVIGSISVEEFESGKEELEMGSAPALQEESRIPTTANSKTNNIEPLF
;
A
#
# COMPACT_ATOMS: atom_id res chain seq x y z
N MET A 1 -20.15 1.10 -16.80
CA MET A 1 -19.31 0.73 -15.64
C MET A 1 -17.98 0.26 -16.18
N LYS A 2 -16.86 0.76 -15.67
CA LYS A 2 -15.53 0.46 -16.23
C LYS A 2 -14.69 -0.29 -15.21
N THR A 3 -14.20 -1.47 -15.53
CA THR A 3 -13.32 -2.22 -14.63
C THR A 3 -11.94 -1.56 -14.59
N ILE A 4 -11.39 -1.42 -13.39
CA ILE A 4 -10.04 -0.91 -13.14
C ILE A 4 -9.28 -1.93 -12.31
N TYR A 5 -8.07 -2.26 -12.74
CA TYR A 5 -7.15 -3.12 -12.03
C TYR A 5 -6.17 -2.26 -11.24
N LEU A 6 -6.07 -2.48 -9.94
CA LEU A 6 -5.01 -1.92 -9.11
C LEU A 6 -3.89 -2.94 -8.98
N ILE A 7 -2.72 -2.60 -9.47
CA ILE A 7 -1.51 -3.41 -9.37
C ILE A 7 -0.68 -2.83 -8.23
N THR A 8 -0.41 -3.61 -7.19
CA THR A 8 0.45 -3.21 -6.06
C THR A 8 1.71 -4.07 -6.05
N MET A 9 2.88 -3.43 -6.11
CA MET A 9 4.17 -4.06 -5.86
C MET A 9 4.54 -3.90 -4.39
N TRP A 10 4.95 -5.01 -3.79
CA TRP A 10 5.29 -5.10 -2.38
C TRP A 10 6.81 -5.21 -2.19
N SER A 11 7.33 -4.56 -1.15
CA SER A 11 8.71 -4.70 -0.71
C SER A 11 8.75 -4.69 0.82
N GLY A 12 9.37 -5.70 1.43
CA GLY A 12 9.50 -5.81 2.89
C GLY A 12 8.15 -5.77 3.65
N GLY A 13 7.08 -6.31 3.05
CA GLY A 13 5.74 -6.33 3.65
C GLY A 13 4.95 -5.01 3.54
N ARG A 14 5.48 -3.99 2.86
CA ARG A 14 4.79 -2.71 2.64
C ARG A 14 4.53 -2.48 1.14
N PRO A 15 3.45 -1.76 0.78
CA PRO A 15 3.19 -1.40 -0.61
C PRO A 15 4.26 -0.39 -1.07
N ALA A 16 5.09 -0.79 -2.01
CA ALA A 16 6.19 0.04 -2.54
C ALA A 16 5.72 0.93 -3.69
N LYS A 17 4.87 0.39 -4.58
CA LYS A 17 4.35 1.15 -5.72
C LYS A 17 3.01 0.59 -6.19
N LYS A 18 2.11 1.49 -6.61
CA LYS A 18 0.78 1.16 -7.12
C LYS A 18 0.59 1.72 -8.52
N TRP A 19 -0.11 0.98 -9.36
CA TRP A 19 -0.54 1.40 -10.69
C TRP A 19 -2.00 1.05 -10.90
N LYS A 20 -2.67 1.83 -11.75
CA LYS A 20 -3.97 1.49 -12.30
C LYS A 20 -3.81 1.00 -13.74
N SER A 21 -4.60 0.01 -14.14
CA SER A 21 -4.76 -0.44 -15.53
C SER A 21 -6.25 -0.59 -15.84
N GLU A 22 -6.65 -0.32 -17.08
CA GLU A 22 -8.03 -0.52 -17.55
C GLU A 22 -8.24 -1.93 -18.12
N VAL A 23 -7.14 -2.64 -18.38
CA VAL A 23 -7.12 -4.01 -18.90
C VAL A 23 -6.45 -4.89 -17.86
N LYS A 24 -6.91 -6.14 -17.78
CA LYS A 24 -6.35 -7.14 -16.87
C LYS A 24 -4.84 -7.31 -17.14
N PRO A 25 -3.97 -7.18 -16.13
CA PRO A 25 -2.55 -7.43 -16.29
C PRO A 25 -2.30 -8.87 -16.72
N GLU A 26 -1.37 -9.05 -17.66
CA GLU A 26 -0.97 -10.37 -18.14
C GLU A 26 0.23 -10.88 -17.33
N PRO A 27 0.25 -12.16 -16.93
CA PRO A 27 1.41 -12.72 -16.28
C PRO A 27 2.61 -12.77 -17.24
N LEU A 28 3.79 -12.43 -16.74
CA LEU A 28 5.03 -12.57 -17.52
C LEU A 28 5.38 -14.05 -17.70
N PRO A 29 6.09 -14.43 -18.78
CA PRO A 29 6.47 -15.83 -19.06
C PRO A 29 7.27 -16.52 -17.94
N GLN A 30 8.01 -15.74 -17.14
CA GLN A 30 8.78 -16.23 -16.00
C GLN A 30 7.94 -16.50 -14.75
N GLY A 31 6.65 -16.14 -14.76
CA GLY A 31 5.69 -16.40 -13.68
C GLY A 31 5.79 -15.48 -12.46
N THR A 32 6.86 -14.69 -12.33
CA THR A 32 7.13 -13.83 -11.16
C THR A 32 6.76 -12.36 -11.37
N GLY A 33 5.92 -12.06 -12.34
CA GLY A 33 5.59 -10.67 -12.66
C GLY A 33 4.38 -10.51 -13.57
N VAL A 34 4.02 -9.25 -13.84
CA VAL A 34 2.92 -8.88 -14.72
C VAL A 34 3.30 -7.77 -15.69
N SER A 35 2.69 -7.78 -16.87
CA SER A 35 2.74 -6.70 -17.86
C SER A 35 1.36 -6.07 -18.04
N PHE A 36 1.33 -4.73 -18.12
CA PHE A 36 0.09 -3.96 -18.29
C PHE A 36 0.38 -2.58 -18.88
N VAL A 37 -0.66 -1.84 -19.27
CA VAL A 37 -0.55 -0.43 -19.67
C VAL A 37 -1.03 0.44 -18.53
N SER A 38 -0.18 1.34 -18.04
CA SER A 38 -0.56 2.21 -16.92
C SER A 38 -1.54 3.28 -17.38
N VAL A 39 -2.63 3.47 -16.61
CA VAL A 39 -3.60 4.55 -16.89
C VAL A 39 -2.95 5.93 -16.79
N GLY A 40 -2.08 6.13 -15.79
CA GLY A 40 -1.48 7.44 -15.50
C GLY A 40 -0.46 7.89 -16.53
N THR A 41 0.39 6.97 -17.01
CA THR A 41 1.45 7.31 -17.97
C THR A 41 1.16 6.89 -19.40
N ARG A 42 0.15 6.04 -19.63
CA ARG A 42 -0.17 5.40 -20.92
C ARG A 42 0.98 4.58 -21.52
N LEU A 43 1.98 4.26 -20.72
CA LEU A 43 3.12 3.45 -21.14
C LEU A 43 2.91 1.98 -20.77
N PRO A 44 3.43 1.04 -21.57
CA PRO A 44 3.55 -0.35 -21.16
C PRO A 44 4.54 -0.46 -20.00
N VAL A 45 4.16 -1.21 -18.98
CA VAL A 45 4.94 -1.45 -17.78
C VAL A 45 5.03 -2.95 -17.56
N SER A 46 6.23 -3.44 -17.29
CA SER A 46 6.47 -4.80 -16.81
C SER A 46 7.06 -4.71 -15.41
N VAL A 47 6.44 -5.41 -14.45
CA VAL A 47 6.86 -5.44 -13.06
C VAL A 47 7.15 -6.88 -12.67
N ILE A 48 8.31 -7.11 -12.04
CA ILE A 48 8.77 -8.40 -11.55
C ILE A 48 8.92 -8.31 -10.04
N GLY A 49 8.42 -9.31 -9.30
CA GLY A 49 8.52 -9.41 -7.85
C GLY A 49 7.20 -9.79 -7.17
N SER A 50 7.09 -9.45 -5.90
CA SER A 50 5.88 -9.68 -5.10
C SER A 50 4.79 -8.69 -5.48
N ILE A 51 3.75 -9.16 -6.18
CA ILE A 51 2.71 -8.32 -6.77
C ILE A 51 1.32 -8.83 -6.38
N SER A 52 0.41 -7.92 -6.06
CA SER A 52 -1.03 -8.20 -5.96
C SER A 52 -1.78 -7.42 -7.04
N VAL A 53 -2.84 -8.02 -7.58
CA VAL A 53 -3.73 -7.40 -8.57
C VAL A 53 -5.16 -7.49 -8.04
N GLU A 54 -5.79 -6.33 -7.88
CA GLU A 54 -7.15 -6.18 -7.35
C GLU A 54 -8.06 -5.58 -8.42
N GLU A 55 -9.28 -6.09 -8.57
CA GLU A 55 -10.25 -5.66 -9.59
C GLU A 55 -11.34 -4.78 -8.95
N PHE A 56 -11.55 -3.59 -9.51
CA PHE A 56 -12.50 -2.57 -9.04
C PHE A 56 -13.48 -2.19 -10.15
N GLU A 57 -14.71 -1.85 -9.79
CA GLU A 57 -15.69 -1.28 -10.72
C GLU A 57 -15.75 0.25 -10.56
N SER A 58 -15.39 0.97 -11.63
CA SER A 58 -15.47 2.44 -11.70
C SER A 58 -16.94 2.86 -11.61
N GLY A 59 -17.28 3.47 -10.46
CA GLY A 59 -18.63 3.75 -9.99
C GLY A 59 -18.79 3.46 -8.49
N LYS A 60 -17.97 2.56 -7.92
CA LYS A 60 -17.90 2.26 -6.49
C LYS A 60 -16.67 2.88 -5.78
N GLU A 61 -15.78 3.54 -6.53
CA GLU A 61 -14.52 4.12 -6.03
C GLU A 61 -14.72 5.32 -5.08
N GLU A 62 -15.81 6.07 -5.19
CA GLU A 62 -16.05 7.26 -4.34
C GLU A 62 -16.36 6.93 -2.87
N LEU A 63 -16.83 5.72 -2.54
CA LEU A 63 -17.19 5.36 -1.16
C LEU A 63 -16.03 4.76 -0.33
N GLU A 64 -15.04 4.15 -0.98
CA GLU A 64 -14.00 3.37 -0.26
C GLU A 64 -12.66 4.11 -0.13
N MET A 65 -12.33 5.03 -1.04
CA MET A 65 -11.04 5.75 -0.98
C MET A 65 -11.02 6.89 0.06
N GLY A 66 -12.19 7.27 0.61
CA GLY A 66 -12.32 8.15 1.78
C GLY A 66 -12.30 7.42 3.13
N SER A 67 -12.26 6.08 3.13
CA SER A 67 -12.38 5.24 4.34
C SER A 67 -11.27 4.20 4.43
N ALA A 68 -10.06 4.51 3.95
CA ALA A 68 -8.91 3.86 4.54
C ALA A 68 -8.75 4.48 5.93
N PRO A 69 -8.95 3.75 7.05
CA PRO A 69 -8.50 4.26 8.33
C PRO A 69 -7.01 4.49 8.16
N ALA A 70 -6.58 5.74 8.33
CA ALA A 70 -5.27 6.00 8.87
C ALA A 70 -5.07 4.97 9.98
N LEU A 71 -3.98 4.20 9.91
CA LEU A 71 -3.56 3.36 11.02
C LEU A 71 -3.29 4.30 12.22
N GLN A 72 -4.36 4.67 12.92
CA GLN A 72 -4.33 5.06 14.31
C GLN A 72 -4.13 3.75 15.05
N GLU A 73 -2.88 3.48 15.37
CA GLU A 73 -2.50 2.46 16.33
C GLU A 73 -2.96 2.95 17.72
N GLU A 74 -4.23 2.73 18.04
CA GLU A 74 -4.79 2.76 19.39
C GLU A 74 -4.55 1.35 19.96
N SER A 75 -3.80 1.11 21.03
CA SER A 75 -4.22 1.36 22.41
C SER A 75 -3.23 0.67 23.37
N ARG A 76 -2.77 1.35 24.44
CA ARG A 76 -2.51 0.70 25.76
C ARG A 76 -2.74 1.67 26.92
N ILE A 77 -3.93 1.57 27.51
CA ILE A 77 -4.31 1.55 28.95
C ILE A 77 -3.66 2.60 29.91
N PRO A 78 -4.47 3.32 30.72
CA PRO A 78 -3.96 4.17 31.79
C PRO A 78 -3.59 3.32 33.02
N THR A 79 -2.38 3.46 33.56
CA THR A 79 -2.06 2.97 34.92
C THR A 79 -1.10 3.94 35.60
N THR A 80 -1.59 4.41 36.75
CA THR A 80 -0.94 5.21 37.76
C THR A 80 0.35 4.56 38.30
N ALA A 81 1.19 5.41 38.91
CA ALA A 81 2.25 5.11 39.89
C ALA A 81 3.70 4.93 39.39
N ASN A 82 4.45 6.03 39.59
CA ASN A 82 5.59 6.13 40.51
C ASN A 82 7.02 5.77 40.05
N SER A 83 7.90 6.77 40.25
CA SER A 83 9.33 6.72 40.57
C SER A 83 10.31 6.09 39.58
N LYS A 84 11.08 6.96 38.89
CA LYS A 84 12.55 6.85 38.90
C LYS A 84 13.20 8.21 38.62
N THR A 85 14.03 8.61 39.56
CA THR A 85 14.87 9.81 39.61
C THR A 85 15.81 9.88 38.40
N ASN A 86 15.69 10.93 37.59
CA ASN A 86 16.71 11.25 36.59
C ASN A 86 17.90 11.90 37.30
N ASN A 87 18.99 11.13 37.39
CA ASN A 87 20.33 11.66 37.64
C ASN A 87 20.70 12.59 36.48
N ILE A 88 20.86 13.87 36.77
CA ILE A 88 21.39 14.86 35.85
C ILE A 88 22.74 15.30 36.45
N GLU A 89 23.83 14.76 35.92
CA GLU A 89 25.15 15.35 36.12
C GLU A 89 25.52 16.12 34.83
N PRO A 90 25.66 17.44 34.85
CA PRO A 90 26.43 18.11 33.82
C PRO A 90 27.93 17.94 34.11
N LEU A 91 28.65 17.35 33.15
CA LEU A 91 30.10 17.49 33.06
C LEU A 91 30.46 18.97 32.89
N PHE A 92 31.52 19.37 33.61
CA PHE A 92 32.25 20.65 33.66
C PHE A 92 31.91 21.57 34.83
#